data_AF-I4D066-F1
#
_entry.id   AF-I4D066-F1
#
_cell.length_a   1.000
_cell.length_b   1.000
_cell.length_c   1.000
_cell.angle_alpha   90.00
_cell.angle_beta   90.00
_cell.angle_gamma   90.00
#
_symmetry.space_group_name_H-M   'P 1'
#
loop_
_entity.id
_entity.type
_entity.pdbx_description
1 polymer ?
#
loop_
_entity_poly.entity_id
_entity_poly.type
_entity_poly.pdbx_seq_one_letter_code
_entity_poly.pdbx_strand_id
1 'polypeptide(L)'
;MAWDATKLKDWQIAEEAEKTMPTVDQLVEKLSLEKDELIPYGKTPKVDFLKVMERLKNKSDGYYIEVTAITPTPLGEGKTTTSLGLIEGLAKRGVNVGGAIRQPSGGPTMNIKGTAAGGGNALLIPMTEFSLGLTGDINDIMNAHNLAMVALNARMQHEANYTDEELTRRGLKRLDIDPKNVEMGWIIDFAAQGLRNIIIGIGGKKDGFQMQSKFGIAVSSELMAILAIAKDLPDLRERIGNIIVGYNRKGEPVTTKDLEVDGAMTAWMRNTINPTICYTAEGQPVMVHAGPFANIAIGQSSIIADRLGLKMFDYHVTESGFAADIGFEKFWNVKARLGGLKPNVSVLVATIRALKMHGGGPAVVPGRPIPEEYVQENLELVEKGCANLLHHLKTVKKSGIVPVVCVNGFYTDTEAEINLVKKIVKEAGARCAYSNHWLEGGDGALELADAVMDACQEKSEFKCLYPLEMPLRQRVELIAKEVYGADGVDWSPEAEAKAKKFESDPHYADFSTMMVKTHLSLSHDPTLKGVPKGWRLPIRDILVYGGAKFLCPMAGTITLMPGTGSDPAYRRIDVDTKTGKVSGLF
;
A
#
# COMPACT_ATOMS: atom_id res chain seq x y z
N MET A 1 -6.80 -28.05 11.25
CA MET A 1 -6.38 -28.96 10.16
C MET A 1 -6.61 -28.21 8.87
N ALA A 2 -5.62 -28.14 7.99
CA ALA A 2 -5.72 -27.41 6.73
C ALA A 2 -6.81 -28.00 5.82
N TRP A 3 -7.48 -27.12 5.07
CA TRP A 3 -8.43 -27.47 4.02
C TRP A 3 -7.69 -27.81 2.72
N ASP A 4 -8.30 -28.63 1.86
CA ASP A 4 -7.70 -28.97 0.55
C ASP A 4 -7.83 -27.81 -0.44
N ALA A 5 -6.85 -26.91 -0.42
CA ALA A 5 -6.79 -25.72 -1.27
C ALA A 5 -6.66 -26.04 -2.77
N THR A 6 -6.36 -27.29 -3.15
CA THR A 6 -6.35 -27.72 -4.55
C THR A 6 -7.75 -28.00 -5.10
N LYS A 7 -8.72 -28.23 -4.20
CA LYS A 7 -10.12 -28.53 -4.55
C LYS A 7 -11.07 -27.40 -4.20
N LEU A 8 -10.84 -26.72 -3.09
CA LEU A 8 -11.69 -25.63 -2.62
C LEU A 8 -11.19 -24.29 -3.13
N LYS A 9 -12.13 -23.41 -3.51
CA LYS A 9 -11.84 -22.01 -3.79
C LYS A 9 -11.59 -21.25 -2.49
N ASP A 10 -10.83 -20.16 -2.56
CA ASP A 10 -10.50 -19.33 -1.40
C ASP A 10 -11.73 -18.92 -0.58
N TRP A 11 -12.84 -18.54 -1.22
CA TRP A 11 -14.06 -18.17 -0.51
C TRP A 11 -14.71 -19.35 0.24
N GLN A 12 -14.57 -20.58 -0.26
CA GLN A 12 -15.08 -21.77 0.43
C GLN A 12 -14.25 -22.08 1.67
N ILE A 13 -12.92 -21.91 1.56
CA ILE A 13 -12.01 -22.06 2.70
C ILE A 13 -12.34 -20.99 3.75
N ALA A 14 -12.52 -19.73 3.33
CA ALA A 14 -12.91 -18.65 4.23
C ALA A 14 -14.24 -18.93 4.94
N GLU A 15 -15.26 -19.43 4.23
CA GLU A 15 -16.54 -19.80 4.85
C GLU A 15 -16.41 -20.90 5.90
N GLU A 16 -15.54 -21.89 5.68
CA GLU A 16 -15.25 -22.92 6.68
C GLU A 16 -14.46 -22.36 7.86
N ALA A 17 -13.45 -21.52 7.60
CA ALA A 17 -12.62 -20.88 8.63
C ALA A 17 -13.44 -19.93 9.52
N GLU A 18 -14.39 -19.19 8.94
CA GLU A 18 -15.27 -18.26 9.65
C GLU A 18 -16.13 -18.94 10.73
N LYS A 19 -16.41 -20.25 10.61
CA LYS A 19 -17.16 -21.00 11.62
C LYS A 19 -16.43 -21.11 12.96
N THR A 20 -15.11 -21.01 12.94
CA THR A 20 -14.23 -21.08 14.11
C THR A 20 -13.49 -19.77 14.39
N MET A 21 -13.90 -18.68 13.73
CA MET A 21 -13.30 -17.37 13.92
C MET A 21 -13.45 -16.91 15.38
N PRO A 22 -12.40 -16.30 15.98
CA PRO A 22 -12.49 -15.81 17.35
C PRO A 22 -13.64 -14.82 17.54
N THR A 23 -14.35 -14.92 18.67
CA THR A 23 -15.31 -13.90 19.09
C THR A 23 -14.58 -12.64 19.57
N VAL A 24 -15.30 -11.53 19.64
CA VAL A 24 -14.78 -10.26 20.17
C VAL A 24 -14.25 -10.44 21.61
N ASP A 25 -14.95 -11.20 22.45
CA ASP A 25 -14.53 -11.45 23.84
C ASP A 25 -13.26 -12.31 23.90
N GLN A 26 -13.17 -13.35 23.07
CA GLN A 26 -11.96 -14.18 22.95
C GLN A 26 -10.77 -13.36 22.45
N LEU A 27 -11.01 -12.39 21.56
CA LEU A 27 -9.99 -11.48 21.08
C LEU A 27 -9.47 -10.56 22.18
N VAL A 28 -10.37 -9.99 23.00
CA VAL A 28 -10.01 -9.15 24.15
C VAL A 28 -9.12 -9.93 25.13
N GLU A 29 -9.49 -11.17 25.44
CA GLU A 29 -8.70 -12.05 26.31
C GLU A 29 -7.34 -12.38 25.69
N LYS A 30 -7.32 -12.85 24.44
CA LYS A 30 -6.10 -13.24 23.71
C LYS A 30 -5.10 -12.09 23.57
N LEU A 31 -5.58 -10.87 23.35
CA LEU A 31 -4.75 -9.68 23.20
C LEU A 31 -4.46 -8.96 24.52
N SER A 32 -5.01 -9.44 25.65
CA SER A 32 -4.92 -8.76 26.95
C SER A 32 -5.30 -7.27 26.85
N LEU A 33 -6.41 -7.00 26.14
CA LEU A 33 -6.98 -5.66 26.01
C LEU A 33 -7.79 -5.33 27.27
N GLU A 34 -7.72 -4.07 27.70
CA GLU A 34 -8.54 -3.57 28.79
C GLU A 34 -9.95 -3.21 28.32
N LYS A 35 -10.85 -3.01 29.30
CA LYS A 35 -12.21 -2.56 29.02
C LYS A 35 -12.17 -1.24 28.23
N ASP A 36 -12.96 -1.17 27.17
CA ASP A 36 -13.10 -0.02 26.27
C ASP A 36 -11.88 0.28 25.37
N GLU A 37 -10.88 -0.61 25.28
CA GLU A 37 -9.78 -0.50 24.28
C GLU A 37 -10.14 -1.09 22.91
N LEU A 38 -11.30 -1.74 22.82
CA LEU A 38 -11.84 -2.31 21.60
C LEU A 38 -13.18 -1.64 21.29
N ILE A 39 -13.32 -1.11 20.07
CA ILE A 39 -14.53 -0.46 19.56
C ILE A 39 -15.30 -1.50 18.75
N PRO A 40 -16.48 -1.95 19.21
CA PRO A 40 -17.24 -3.01 18.54
C PRO A 40 -17.67 -2.62 17.12
N TYR A 41 -17.49 -3.53 16.16
CA TYR A 41 -18.00 -3.38 14.80
C TYR A 41 -18.22 -4.76 14.16
N GLY A 42 -19.38 -5.36 14.40
CA GLY A 42 -19.71 -6.70 13.91
C GLY A 42 -18.59 -7.72 14.21
N LYS A 43 -18.13 -8.43 13.18
CA LYS A 43 -17.02 -9.40 13.23
C LYS A 43 -15.63 -8.77 13.23
N THR A 44 -15.52 -7.48 12.91
CA THR A 44 -14.26 -6.77 12.62
C THR A 44 -14.10 -5.52 13.50
N PRO A 45 -13.93 -5.69 14.83
CA PRO A 45 -13.83 -4.57 15.75
C PRO A 45 -12.59 -3.71 15.46
N LYS A 46 -12.61 -2.44 15.89
CA LYS A 46 -11.43 -1.56 15.84
C LYS A 46 -10.69 -1.51 17.17
N VAL A 47 -9.37 -1.37 17.14
CA VAL A 47 -8.57 -1.11 18.35
C VAL A 47 -8.46 0.39 18.59
N ASP A 48 -8.79 0.84 19.79
CA ASP A 48 -8.64 2.24 20.20
C ASP A 48 -7.14 2.57 20.34
N PHE A 49 -6.59 3.21 19.31
CA PHE A 49 -5.17 3.51 19.21
C PHE A 49 -4.70 4.38 20.38
N LEU A 50 -5.49 5.38 20.77
CA LEU A 50 -5.07 6.35 21.78
C LEU A 50 -4.96 5.69 23.16
N LYS A 51 -5.94 4.87 23.53
CA LYS A 51 -5.96 4.19 24.83
C LYS A 51 -4.84 3.15 24.93
N VAL A 52 -4.71 2.28 23.93
CA VAL A 52 -3.71 1.21 23.95
C VAL A 52 -2.30 1.79 23.93
N MET A 53 -2.03 2.82 23.12
CA MET A 53 -0.72 3.44 23.08
C MET A 53 -0.36 4.16 24.38
N GLU A 54 -1.32 4.80 25.06
CA GLU A 54 -1.07 5.43 26.36
C GLU A 54 -0.72 4.40 27.43
N ARG A 55 -1.46 3.28 27.48
CA ARG A 55 -1.19 2.18 28.41
C ARG A 55 0.15 1.50 28.14
N LEU A 56 0.44 1.21 26.87
CA LEU A 56 1.62 0.46 26.45
C LEU A 56 2.84 1.35 26.13
N LYS A 57 2.79 2.66 26.40
CA LYS A 57 3.88 3.60 26.04
C LYS A 57 5.27 3.20 26.57
N ASN A 58 5.31 2.54 27.73
CA ASN A 58 6.54 2.10 28.40
C ASN A 58 6.95 0.65 28.04
N LYS A 59 6.10 -0.10 27.34
CA LYS A 59 6.44 -1.46 26.88
C LYS A 59 7.46 -1.36 25.75
N SER A 60 8.47 -2.22 25.73
CA SER A 60 9.41 -2.31 24.61
C SER A 60 8.69 -2.75 23.34
N ASP A 61 9.16 -2.28 22.19
CA ASP A 61 8.65 -2.74 20.90
C ASP A 61 9.09 -4.19 20.65
N GLY A 62 8.21 -4.99 20.02
CA GLY A 62 8.53 -6.30 19.49
C GLY A 62 9.38 -6.24 18.21
N TYR A 63 9.60 -7.39 17.60
CA TYR A 63 10.31 -7.51 16.33
C TYR A 63 9.45 -7.00 15.17
N TYR A 64 10.02 -6.09 14.38
CA TYR A 64 9.36 -5.53 13.22
C TYR A 64 9.79 -6.26 11.94
N ILE A 65 8.85 -7.02 11.36
CA ILE A 65 9.08 -7.84 10.18
C ILE A 65 8.31 -7.25 9.00
N GLU A 66 9.01 -6.94 7.92
CA GLU A 66 8.40 -6.49 6.68
C GLU A 66 8.44 -7.60 5.62
N VAL A 67 7.37 -7.77 4.86
CA VAL A 67 7.29 -8.71 3.74
C VAL A 67 7.22 -7.94 2.43
N THR A 68 8.16 -8.23 1.53
CA THR A 68 8.24 -7.71 0.17
C THR A 68 8.33 -8.85 -0.85
N ALA A 69 8.48 -8.54 -2.13
CA ALA A 69 8.58 -9.55 -3.17
C ALA A 69 9.57 -9.16 -4.28
N ILE A 70 9.90 -10.14 -5.11
CA ILE A 70 10.50 -9.90 -6.42
C ILE A 70 9.51 -9.19 -7.35
N THR A 71 10.00 -8.70 -8.49
CA THR A 71 9.18 -7.93 -9.45
C THR A 71 7.91 -8.72 -9.84
N PRO A 72 6.70 -8.13 -9.73
CA PRO A 72 5.47 -8.82 -10.03
C PRO A 72 5.37 -9.39 -11.44
N THR A 73 4.84 -10.61 -11.50
CA THR A 73 4.47 -11.32 -12.72
C THR A 73 2.96 -11.58 -12.75
N PRO A 74 2.34 -11.83 -13.92
CA PRO A 74 0.94 -12.24 -14.00
C PRO A 74 0.61 -13.54 -13.27
N LEU A 75 1.62 -14.35 -12.93
CA LEU A 75 1.46 -15.63 -12.21
C LEU A 75 1.35 -15.44 -10.69
N GLY A 76 1.75 -14.27 -10.19
CA GLY A 76 1.67 -13.90 -8.78
C GLY A 76 2.78 -14.49 -7.92
N GLU A 77 3.23 -13.70 -6.95
CA GLU A 77 4.27 -14.10 -5.99
C GLU A 77 3.68 -14.57 -4.65
N GLY A 78 2.42 -14.22 -4.37
CA GLY A 78 1.73 -14.60 -3.14
C GLY A 78 2.24 -13.88 -1.89
N LYS A 79 2.69 -12.62 -2.01
CA LYS A 79 3.22 -11.84 -0.88
C LYS A 79 2.27 -11.78 0.32
N THR A 80 1.01 -11.40 0.12
CA THR A 80 0.04 -11.33 1.23
C THR A 80 -0.28 -12.71 1.80
N THR A 81 -0.35 -13.73 0.94
CA THR A 81 -0.44 -15.14 1.37
C THR A 81 0.74 -15.50 2.29
N THR A 82 1.96 -15.07 1.95
CA THR A 82 3.16 -15.27 2.78
C THR A 82 3.14 -14.46 4.07
N SER A 83 2.65 -13.21 4.05
CA SER A 83 2.47 -12.41 5.28
C SER A 83 1.57 -13.15 6.28
N LEU A 84 0.43 -13.68 5.81
CA LEU A 84 -0.52 -14.41 6.65
C LEU A 84 0.02 -15.77 7.07
N GLY A 85 0.62 -16.52 6.15
CA GLY A 85 1.25 -17.80 6.45
C GLY A 85 2.38 -17.67 7.46
N LEU A 86 3.20 -16.61 7.39
CA LEU A 86 4.24 -16.33 8.38
C LEU A 86 3.62 -16.05 9.77
N ILE A 87 2.53 -15.29 9.85
CA ILE A 87 1.82 -15.05 11.12
C ILE A 87 1.31 -16.38 11.69
N GLU A 88 0.70 -17.23 10.86
CA GLU A 88 0.22 -18.56 11.27
C GLU A 88 1.38 -19.45 11.75
N GLY A 89 2.49 -19.50 11.00
CA GLY A 89 3.68 -20.29 11.35
C GLY A 89 4.37 -19.82 12.64
N LEU A 90 4.50 -18.52 12.84
CA LEU A 90 5.00 -17.96 14.10
C LEU A 90 4.08 -18.34 15.27
N ALA A 91 2.75 -18.28 15.09
CA ALA A 91 1.82 -18.71 16.12
C ALA A 91 1.94 -20.21 16.44
N LYS A 92 2.23 -21.06 15.45
CA LYS A 92 2.54 -22.49 15.68
C LYS A 92 3.82 -22.72 16.46
N ARG A 93 4.74 -21.74 16.48
CA ARG A 93 5.91 -21.69 17.38
C ARG A 93 5.59 -21.16 18.78
N GLY A 94 4.32 -20.85 19.06
CA GLY A 94 3.86 -20.42 20.38
C GLY A 94 4.25 -18.99 20.75
N VAL A 95 4.69 -18.18 19.79
CA VAL A 95 5.02 -16.76 20.03
C VAL A 95 3.79 -15.86 19.87
N ASN A 96 3.77 -14.75 20.59
CA ASN A 96 2.75 -13.72 20.44
C ASN A 96 2.99 -12.93 19.15
N VAL A 97 2.15 -13.16 18.14
CA VAL A 97 2.30 -12.62 16.79
C VAL A 97 1.00 -12.02 16.28
N GLY A 98 1.14 -10.94 15.52
CA GLY A 98 0.09 -10.33 14.74
C GLY A 98 0.69 -9.55 13.58
N GLY A 99 -0.12 -8.77 12.88
CA GLY A 99 0.37 -8.00 11.76
C GLY A 99 -0.53 -6.86 11.32
N ALA A 100 -0.08 -6.14 10.30
CA ALA A 100 -0.86 -5.08 9.66
C ALA A 100 -0.76 -5.16 8.14
N ILE A 101 -1.93 -5.22 7.48
CA ILE A 101 -2.07 -5.17 6.02
C ILE A 101 -2.97 -4.01 5.58
N ARG A 102 -3.05 -3.80 4.26
CA ARG A 102 -3.83 -2.71 3.66
C ARG A 102 -5.30 -3.07 3.49
N GLN A 103 -6.16 -2.07 3.65
CA GLN A 103 -7.54 -2.12 3.20
C GLN A 103 -7.61 -2.08 1.66
N PRO A 104 -8.38 -2.96 1.02
CA PRO A 104 -8.62 -2.91 -0.42
C PRO A 104 -9.66 -1.84 -0.77
N SER A 105 -9.53 -1.26 -1.96
CA SER A 105 -10.55 -0.42 -2.59
C SER A 105 -11.69 -1.28 -3.14
N GLY A 106 -12.93 -0.80 -3.05
CA GLY A 106 -14.10 -1.43 -3.66
C GLY A 106 -14.09 -1.38 -5.19
N GLY A 107 -13.43 -0.39 -5.80
CA GLY A 107 -13.43 -0.22 -7.25
C GLY A 107 -12.86 -1.42 -8.02
N PRO A 108 -11.65 -1.92 -7.69
CA PRO A 108 -11.12 -3.15 -8.27
C PRO A 108 -11.97 -4.39 -8.00
N THR A 109 -12.54 -4.52 -6.79
CA THR A 109 -13.42 -5.64 -6.38
C THR A 109 -14.64 -5.74 -7.29
N MET A 110 -15.24 -4.60 -7.64
CA MET A 110 -16.41 -4.56 -8.53
C MET A 110 -16.05 -4.76 -10.02
N ASN A 111 -14.77 -4.84 -10.37
CA ASN A 111 -14.29 -4.78 -11.75
C ASN A 111 -13.63 -6.08 -12.22
N ILE A 112 -12.34 -6.28 -11.93
CA ILE A 112 -11.53 -7.40 -12.46
C ILE A 112 -10.81 -8.16 -11.34
N LYS A 113 -10.64 -7.54 -10.17
CA LYS A 113 -9.76 -8.07 -9.14
C LYS A 113 -10.47 -9.15 -8.34
N GLY A 114 -9.81 -10.30 -8.17
CA GLY A 114 -10.15 -11.26 -7.13
C GLY A 114 -9.79 -10.73 -5.74
N THR A 115 -9.56 -11.62 -4.77
CA THR A 115 -9.31 -11.20 -3.40
C THR A 115 -7.92 -10.55 -3.19
N ALA A 116 -7.86 -9.56 -2.30
CA ALA A 116 -6.61 -9.02 -1.76
C ALA A 116 -6.21 -9.67 -0.41
N ALA A 117 -6.97 -10.67 0.04
CA ALA A 117 -6.92 -11.26 1.37
C ALA A 117 -5.88 -12.39 1.51
N GLY A 118 -4.96 -12.59 0.58
CA GLY A 118 -4.15 -13.83 0.52
C GLY A 118 -4.89 -14.94 -0.22
N GLY A 119 -4.62 -16.21 0.10
CA GLY A 119 -5.26 -17.34 -0.59
C GLY A 119 -4.90 -18.71 0.02
N GLY A 120 -5.66 -19.74 -0.37
CA GLY A 120 -5.52 -21.09 0.17
C GLY A 120 -5.77 -21.12 1.67
N ASN A 121 -4.94 -21.82 2.43
CA ASN A 121 -5.03 -21.89 3.89
C ASN A 121 -4.44 -20.67 4.62
N ALA A 122 -3.77 -19.78 3.89
CA ALA A 122 -3.18 -18.56 4.42
C ALA A 122 -3.91 -17.34 3.84
N LEU A 123 -5.17 -17.17 4.27
CA LEU A 123 -6.05 -16.09 3.84
C LEU A 123 -6.63 -15.32 5.03
N LEU A 124 -7.10 -14.11 4.77
CA LEU A 124 -7.71 -13.23 5.76
C LEU A 124 -9.22 -13.41 5.77
N ILE A 125 -9.79 -13.54 6.96
CA ILE A 125 -11.22 -13.58 7.24
C ILE A 125 -11.65 -12.43 8.17
N PRO A 126 -12.90 -11.96 8.08
CA PRO A 126 -13.92 -12.38 7.11
C PRO A 126 -13.78 -11.64 5.77
N MET A 127 -13.80 -12.39 4.65
CA MET A 127 -13.47 -11.85 3.32
C MET A 127 -14.50 -10.85 2.80
N THR A 128 -15.77 -11.05 3.16
CA THR A 128 -16.90 -10.23 2.69
C THR A 128 -16.79 -8.80 3.23
N GLU A 129 -16.67 -8.64 4.54
CA GLU A 129 -16.52 -7.34 5.20
C GLU A 129 -15.22 -6.66 4.75
N PHE A 130 -14.12 -7.41 4.65
CA PHE A 130 -12.85 -6.91 4.12
C PHE A 130 -12.98 -6.30 2.72
N SER A 131 -13.85 -6.86 1.88
CA SER A 131 -14.04 -6.42 0.49
C SER A 131 -15.14 -5.37 0.30
N LEU A 132 -16.07 -5.25 1.26
CA LEU A 132 -17.24 -4.37 1.21
C LEU A 132 -17.11 -3.17 2.15
N GLY A 133 -15.98 -2.46 2.07
CA GLY A 133 -15.77 -1.20 2.79
C GLY A 133 -15.37 -1.33 4.26
N LEU A 134 -15.32 -2.56 4.79
CA LEU A 134 -14.85 -2.90 6.13
C LEU A 134 -15.58 -2.07 7.20
N THR A 135 -14.88 -1.14 7.84
CA THR A 135 -15.38 -0.30 8.94
C THR A 135 -15.57 1.16 8.53
N GLY A 136 -15.52 1.47 7.23
CA GLY A 136 -15.88 2.79 6.70
C GLY A 136 -14.74 3.79 6.52
N ASP A 137 -13.48 3.43 6.73
CA ASP A 137 -12.36 4.39 6.64
C ASP A 137 -12.26 5.08 5.26
N ILE A 138 -12.49 4.32 4.18
CA ILE A 138 -12.52 4.89 2.82
C ILE A 138 -13.71 5.84 2.64
N ASN A 139 -14.84 5.60 3.31
CA ASN A 139 -16.00 6.50 3.26
C ASN A 139 -15.69 7.83 3.96
N ASP A 140 -15.05 7.78 5.13
CA ASP A 140 -14.61 8.99 5.85
C ASP A 140 -13.60 9.79 5.00
N ILE A 141 -12.68 9.10 4.31
CA ILE A 141 -11.77 9.73 3.33
C ILE A 141 -12.53 10.39 2.18
N MET A 142 -13.54 9.72 1.60
CA MET A 142 -14.36 10.29 0.54
C MET A 142 -15.09 11.55 1.01
N ASN A 143 -15.72 11.51 2.18
CA ASN A 143 -16.44 12.64 2.73
C ASN A 143 -15.51 13.82 3.04
N ALA A 144 -14.37 13.56 3.69
CA ALA A 144 -13.38 14.59 3.99
C ALA A 144 -12.79 15.21 2.71
N HIS A 145 -12.40 14.40 1.72
CA HIS A 145 -11.84 14.87 0.46
C HIS A 145 -12.85 15.71 -0.33
N ASN A 146 -14.05 15.19 -0.50
CA ASN A 146 -15.08 15.88 -1.28
C ASN A 146 -15.57 17.14 -0.55
N LEU A 147 -15.50 17.20 0.79
CA LEU A 147 -15.76 18.43 1.54
C LEU A 147 -14.74 19.54 1.22
N ALA A 148 -13.45 19.22 1.05
CA ALA A 148 -12.47 20.19 0.57
C ALA A 148 -12.80 20.70 -0.84
N MET A 149 -13.25 19.82 -1.73
CA MET A 149 -13.71 20.23 -3.06
C MET A 149 -14.97 21.11 -3.01
N VAL A 150 -15.90 20.83 -2.10
CA VAL A 150 -17.07 21.70 -1.85
C VAL A 150 -16.62 23.07 -1.36
N ALA A 151 -15.71 23.13 -0.38
CA ALA A 151 -15.20 24.39 0.16
C ALA A 151 -14.44 25.19 -0.91
N LEU A 152 -13.62 24.54 -1.73
CA LEU A 152 -12.91 25.13 -2.84
C LEU A 152 -13.89 25.78 -3.85
N ASN A 153 -14.88 25.02 -4.31
CA ASN A 153 -15.85 25.51 -5.30
C ASN A 153 -16.70 26.64 -4.74
N ALA A 154 -17.17 26.52 -3.49
CA ALA A 154 -17.91 27.58 -2.82
C ALA A 154 -17.07 28.86 -2.71
N ARG A 155 -15.78 28.73 -2.34
CA ARG A 155 -14.87 29.87 -2.26
C ARG A 155 -14.71 30.56 -3.62
N MET A 156 -14.41 29.79 -4.67
CA MET A 156 -14.23 30.35 -6.02
C MET A 156 -15.49 31.02 -6.56
N GLN A 157 -16.66 30.40 -6.36
CA GLN A 157 -17.95 30.98 -6.77
C GLN A 157 -18.21 32.31 -6.05
N HIS A 158 -18.05 32.35 -4.72
CA HIS A 158 -18.35 33.55 -3.95
C HIS A 158 -17.33 34.66 -4.18
N GLU A 159 -16.06 34.34 -4.42
CA GLU A 159 -15.06 35.30 -4.87
C GLU A 159 -15.39 35.88 -6.25
N ALA A 160 -15.93 35.08 -7.18
CA ALA A 160 -16.39 35.58 -8.47
C ALA A 160 -17.64 36.46 -8.35
N ASN A 161 -18.47 36.22 -7.33
CA ASN A 161 -19.75 36.88 -7.16
C ASN A 161 -19.68 38.20 -6.37
N TYR A 162 -18.69 38.34 -5.49
CA TYR A 162 -18.61 39.40 -4.48
C TYR A 162 -17.35 40.26 -4.63
N THR A 163 -17.46 41.53 -4.22
CA THR A 163 -16.32 42.44 -4.10
C THR A 163 -15.53 42.18 -2.81
N ASP A 164 -14.36 42.79 -2.67
CA ASP A 164 -13.51 42.59 -1.49
C ASP A 164 -14.11 43.19 -0.22
N GLU A 165 -14.85 44.29 -0.34
CA GLU A 165 -15.60 44.88 0.78
C GLU A 165 -16.67 43.90 1.29
N GLU A 166 -17.34 43.22 0.36
CA GLU A 166 -18.42 42.28 0.63
C GLU A 166 -17.88 40.99 1.26
N LEU A 167 -16.70 40.51 0.85
CA LEU A 167 -15.96 39.43 1.51
C LEU A 167 -15.49 39.83 2.91
N THR A 168 -14.94 41.03 3.06
CA THR A 168 -14.44 41.56 4.34
C THR A 168 -15.56 41.67 5.38
N ARG A 169 -16.77 42.10 4.98
CA ARG A 169 -17.97 42.11 5.86
C ARG A 169 -18.33 40.73 6.41
N ARG A 170 -17.92 39.66 5.73
CA ARG A 170 -18.12 38.26 6.12
C ARG A 170 -16.91 37.65 6.84
N GLY A 171 -15.89 38.46 7.12
CA GLY A 171 -14.64 38.01 7.74
C GLY A 171 -13.72 37.23 6.78
N LEU A 172 -13.93 37.35 5.47
CA LEU A 172 -13.17 36.59 4.47
C LEU A 172 -12.16 37.48 3.73
N LYS A 173 -10.97 36.94 3.50
CA LYS A 173 -9.98 37.49 2.57
C LYS A 173 -10.06 36.75 1.24
N ARG A 174 -9.92 37.48 0.14
CA ARG A 174 -9.81 36.89 -1.20
C ARG A 174 -8.53 36.04 -1.31
N LEU A 175 -8.68 34.80 -1.72
CA LEU A 175 -7.59 33.87 -2.02
C LEU A 175 -7.14 33.97 -3.49
N ASP A 176 -8.03 34.39 -4.39
CA ASP A 176 -7.76 34.60 -5.82
C ASP A 176 -7.22 33.34 -6.52
N ILE A 177 -7.90 32.21 -6.25
CA ILE A 177 -7.57 30.90 -6.83
C ILE A 177 -7.66 30.97 -8.36
N ASP A 178 -6.62 30.49 -9.04
CA ASP A 178 -6.64 30.39 -10.50
C ASP A 178 -7.40 29.12 -10.93
N PRO A 179 -8.54 29.24 -11.65
CA PRO A 179 -9.31 28.08 -12.10
C PRO A 179 -8.55 27.17 -13.07
N LYS A 180 -7.43 27.62 -13.65
CA LYS A 180 -6.57 26.79 -14.51
C LYS A 180 -5.51 26.01 -13.73
N ASN A 181 -5.31 26.33 -12.45
CA ASN A 181 -4.30 25.72 -11.58
C ASN A 181 -4.93 25.08 -10.34
N VAL A 182 -6.10 24.46 -10.50
CA VAL A 182 -6.72 23.61 -9.48
C VAL A 182 -6.21 22.17 -9.65
N GLU A 183 -5.50 21.67 -8.65
CA GLU A 183 -4.90 20.34 -8.69
C GLU A 183 -5.84 19.25 -8.15
N MET A 184 -6.62 19.59 -7.12
CA MET A 184 -7.53 18.67 -6.46
C MET A 184 -8.74 18.36 -7.35
N GLY A 185 -9.10 17.08 -7.43
CA GLY A 185 -10.32 16.60 -8.08
C GLY A 185 -11.31 16.09 -7.06
N TRP A 186 -12.43 15.54 -7.53
CA TRP A 186 -13.35 14.78 -6.69
C TRP A 186 -12.88 13.32 -6.55
N ILE A 187 -13.42 12.57 -5.59
CA ILE A 187 -13.18 11.12 -5.51
C ILE A 187 -14.45 10.30 -5.31
N ILE A 188 -14.41 9.08 -5.83
CA ILE A 188 -15.34 7.98 -5.57
C ILE A 188 -14.55 6.68 -5.47
N ASP A 189 -15.06 5.65 -4.77
CA ASP A 189 -14.36 4.36 -4.68
C ASP A 189 -14.81 3.35 -5.74
N PHE A 190 -14.92 3.78 -7.00
CA PHE A 190 -15.29 2.94 -8.13
C PHE A 190 -14.41 3.22 -9.36
N ALA A 191 -14.31 2.23 -10.24
CA ALA A 191 -13.75 2.44 -11.58
C ALA A 191 -14.78 3.15 -12.46
N ALA A 192 -14.42 4.30 -13.03
CA ALA A 192 -15.31 5.11 -13.85
C ALA A 192 -14.53 6.00 -14.83
N GLN A 193 -14.07 5.42 -15.94
CA GLN A 193 -13.26 6.15 -16.94
C GLN A 193 -13.93 7.41 -17.51
N GLY A 194 -15.26 7.46 -17.53
CA GLY A 194 -16.04 8.61 -18.00
C GLY A 194 -15.92 9.86 -17.11
N LEU A 195 -15.47 9.72 -15.87
CA LEU A 195 -15.30 10.84 -14.92
C LEU A 195 -13.86 11.37 -14.87
N ARG A 196 -12.95 10.85 -15.70
CA ARG A 196 -11.54 11.29 -15.74
C ARG A 196 -11.40 12.78 -16.07
N ASN A 197 -12.25 13.29 -16.96
CA ASN A 197 -12.25 14.68 -17.39
C ASN A 197 -13.70 15.16 -17.48
N ILE A 198 -14.05 16.17 -16.70
CA ILE A 198 -15.40 16.74 -16.65
C ILE A 198 -15.34 18.28 -16.67
N ILE A 199 -16.50 18.90 -16.88
CA ILE A 199 -16.71 20.33 -16.65
C ILE A 199 -17.77 20.45 -15.56
N ILE A 200 -17.50 21.23 -14.52
CA ILE A 200 -18.43 21.50 -13.42
C ILE A 200 -18.89 22.97 -13.46
N GLY A 201 -19.87 23.32 -12.63
CA GLY A 201 -20.34 24.70 -12.49
C GLY A 201 -21.04 25.27 -13.73
N ILE A 202 -21.62 24.40 -14.56
CA ILE A 202 -22.41 24.81 -15.73
C ILE A 202 -23.76 25.35 -15.24
N GLY A 203 -24.19 26.49 -15.76
CA GLY A 203 -25.45 27.13 -15.40
C GLY A 203 -25.31 28.63 -15.25
N GLY A 204 -26.05 29.22 -14.32
CA GLY A 204 -25.99 30.62 -13.95
C GLY A 204 -25.11 30.90 -12.73
N LYS A 205 -25.12 32.15 -12.28
CA LYS A 205 -24.30 32.68 -11.17
C LYS A 205 -24.43 31.92 -9.82
N LYS A 206 -25.52 31.14 -9.66
CA LYS A 206 -25.82 30.36 -8.45
C LYS A 206 -25.41 28.88 -8.54
N ASP A 207 -24.94 28.41 -9.69
CA ASP A 207 -24.72 26.99 -9.97
C ASP A 207 -23.25 26.54 -9.83
N GLY A 208 -22.41 27.37 -9.21
CA GLY A 208 -20.98 27.11 -8.99
C GLY A 208 -20.07 27.97 -9.87
N PHE A 209 -18.77 27.61 -9.91
CA PHE A 209 -17.78 28.24 -10.78
C PHE A 209 -17.46 27.30 -11.95
N GLN A 210 -17.64 27.75 -13.20
CA GLN A 210 -17.40 26.92 -14.36
C GLN A 210 -15.91 26.65 -14.57
N MET A 211 -15.48 25.39 -14.46
CA MET A 211 -14.09 24.99 -14.66
C MET A 211 -13.95 23.53 -15.11
N GLN A 212 -12.79 23.18 -15.66
CA GLN A 212 -12.41 21.78 -15.86
C GLN A 212 -12.16 21.12 -14.50
N SER A 213 -12.56 19.86 -14.38
CA SER A 213 -12.34 19.06 -13.17
C SER A 213 -12.18 17.58 -13.53
N LYS A 214 -11.99 16.74 -12.53
CA LYS A 214 -11.67 15.31 -12.66
C LYS A 214 -12.14 14.54 -11.43
N PHE A 215 -12.35 13.24 -11.59
CA PHE A 215 -12.44 12.29 -10.47
C PHE A 215 -11.22 11.37 -10.40
N GLY A 216 -10.80 11.05 -9.18
CA GLY A 216 -9.89 9.95 -8.86
C GLY A 216 -10.61 8.83 -8.10
N ILE A 217 -10.00 7.64 -8.04
CA ILE A 217 -10.48 6.60 -7.12
C ILE A 217 -10.14 6.97 -5.67
N ALA A 218 -10.98 6.64 -4.70
CA ALA A 218 -10.82 7.12 -3.31
C ALA A 218 -9.44 6.84 -2.69
N VAL A 219 -8.86 5.66 -2.95
CA VAL A 219 -7.52 5.28 -2.47
C VAL A 219 -6.36 6.03 -3.14
N SER A 220 -6.64 6.84 -4.18
CA SER A 220 -5.67 7.76 -4.78
C SER A 220 -5.64 9.14 -4.10
N SER A 221 -6.55 9.40 -3.16
CA SER A 221 -6.59 10.62 -2.35
C SER A 221 -5.30 10.84 -1.55
N GLU A 222 -4.86 12.09 -1.45
CA GLU A 222 -3.79 12.48 -0.54
C GLU A 222 -4.16 12.17 0.92
N LEU A 223 -5.45 12.23 1.30
CA LEU A 223 -5.89 11.83 2.64
C LEU A 223 -5.60 10.36 2.95
N MET A 224 -5.65 9.48 1.95
CA MET A 224 -5.27 8.08 2.12
C MET A 224 -3.75 7.93 2.33
N ALA A 225 -2.95 8.73 1.62
CA ALA A 225 -1.51 8.79 1.84
C ALA A 225 -1.19 9.33 3.25
N ILE A 226 -1.84 10.42 3.66
CA ILE A 226 -1.73 11.03 4.98
C ILE A 226 -2.11 10.04 6.08
N LEU A 227 -3.24 9.33 5.97
CA LEU A 227 -3.64 8.32 6.95
C LEU A 227 -2.58 7.20 7.10
N ALA A 228 -1.94 6.82 6.00
CA ALA A 228 -0.91 5.79 6.02
C ALA A 228 0.40 6.23 6.70
N ILE A 229 0.69 7.54 6.77
CA ILE A 229 1.92 8.07 7.39
C ILE A 229 1.70 8.90 8.65
N ALA A 230 0.46 9.16 9.03
CA ALA A 230 0.16 9.87 10.26
C ALA A 230 0.61 9.05 11.47
N LYS A 231 1.19 9.72 12.45
CA LYS A 231 1.65 9.11 13.70
C LYS A 231 0.55 9.05 14.77
N ASP A 232 -0.35 10.02 14.75
CA ASP A 232 -1.43 10.24 15.70
C ASP A 232 -2.43 11.28 15.15
N LEU A 233 -3.46 11.61 15.92
CA LEU A 233 -4.50 12.57 15.51
C LEU A 233 -3.98 14.01 15.33
N PRO A 234 -3.10 14.56 16.20
CA PRO A 234 -2.46 15.85 15.96
C PRO A 234 -1.69 15.91 14.63
N ASP A 235 -0.84 14.91 14.34
CA ASP A 235 -0.10 14.82 13.08
C ASP A 235 -1.04 14.67 11.88
N LEU A 236 -2.10 13.87 11.99
CA LEU A 236 -3.15 13.75 10.98
C LEU A 236 -3.78 15.13 10.66
N ARG A 237 -4.17 15.87 11.69
CA ARG A 237 -4.80 17.20 11.54
C ARG A 237 -3.86 18.19 10.87
N GLU A 238 -2.61 18.26 11.31
CA GLU A 238 -1.61 19.15 10.74
C GLU A 238 -1.42 18.88 9.24
N ARG A 239 -1.29 17.60 8.87
CA ARG A 239 -1.14 17.17 7.48
C ARG A 239 -2.38 17.48 6.64
N ILE A 240 -3.58 17.25 7.18
CA ILE A 240 -4.83 17.60 6.52
C ILE A 240 -4.85 19.09 6.18
N GLY A 241 -4.42 19.96 7.09
CA GLY A 241 -4.36 21.41 6.89
C GLY A 241 -3.37 21.88 5.82
N ASN A 242 -2.36 21.08 5.51
CA ASN A 242 -1.31 21.41 4.54
C ASN A 242 -1.57 20.84 3.13
N ILE A 243 -2.72 20.18 2.91
CA ILE A 243 -3.13 19.70 1.58
C ILE A 243 -3.28 20.91 0.65
N ILE A 244 -2.58 20.88 -0.48
CA ILE A 244 -2.67 21.90 -1.52
C ILE A 244 -3.86 21.58 -2.41
N VAL A 245 -4.84 22.48 -2.48
CA VAL A 245 -6.04 22.30 -3.32
C VAL A 245 -5.85 22.87 -4.74
N GLY A 246 -4.95 23.85 -4.86
CA GLY A 246 -4.60 24.53 -6.11
C GLY A 246 -3.66 25.69 -5.85
N TYR A 247 -3.50 26.57 -6.85
CA TYR A 247 -2.65 27.75 -6.76
C TYR A 247 -3.44 29.02 -7.07
N ASN A 248 -3.07 30.12 -6.43
CA ASN A 248 -3.63 31.43 -6.76
C ASN A 248 -3.02 32.00 -8.06
N ARG A 249 -3.54 33.14 -8.54
CA ARG A 249 -3.03 33.79 -9.76
C ARG A 249 -1.57 34.28 -9.67
N LYS A 250 -0.99 34.33 -8.47
CA LYS A 250 0.43 34.62 -8.24
C LYS A 250 1.31 33.36 -8.23
N GLY A 251 0.72 32.18 -8.33
CA GLY A 251 1.41 30.89 -8.28
C GLY A 251 1.76 30.42 -6.87
N GLU A 252 1.15 31.01 -5.84
CA GLU A 252 1.29 30.61 -4.43
C GLU A 252 0.31 29.46 -4.12
N PRO A 253 0.70 28.46 -3.33
CA PRO A 253 -0.18 27.36 -2.97
C PRO A 253 -1.35 27.84 -2.11
N VAL A 254 -2.55 27.33 -2.38
CA VAL A 254 -3.73 27.49 -1.53
C VAL A 254 -4.02 26.14 -0.87
N THR A 255 -4.15 26.15 0.45
CA THR A 255 -4.30 24.94 1.26
C THR A 255 -5.72 24.78 1.81
N THR A 256 -6.03 23.60 2.33
CA THR A 256 -7.27 23.35 3.10
C THR A 256 -7.37 24.21 4.37
N LYS A 257 -6.24 24.62 4.95
CA LYS A 257 -6.21 25.59 6.06
C LYS A 257 -6.56 27.00 5.61
N ASP A 258 -6.13 27.43 4.42
CA ASP A 258 -6.53 28.73 3.84
C ASP A 258 -8.03 28.79 3.51
N LEU A 259 -8.63 27.63 3.25
CA LEU A 259 -10.08 27.45 3.10
C LEU A 259 -10.82 27.27 4.42
N GLU A 260 -10.11 27.18 5.56
CA GLU A 260 -10.65 26.95 6.90
C GLU A 260 -11.51 25.66 7.00
N VAL A 261 -11.23 24.66 6.15
CA VAL A 261 -11.99 23.40 6.06
C VAL A 261 -11.27 22.21 6.72
N ASP A 262 -9.99 22.36 7.04
CA ASP A 262 -9.12 21.33 7.63
C ASP A 262 -9.70 20.73 8.92
N GLY A 263 -10.31 21.56 9.77
CA GLY A 263 -10.96 21.11 11.01
C GLY A 263 -12.15 20.18 10.75
N ALA A 264 -12.99 20.50 9.76
CA ALA A 264 -14.15 19.69 9.41
C ALA A 264 -13.74 18.40 8.69
N MET A 265 -12.71 18.44 7.85
CA MET A 265 -12.10 17.25 7.26
C MET A 265 -11.53 16.32 8.34
N THR A 266 -10.83 16.89 9.33
CA THR A 266 -10.31 16.12 10.47
C THR A 266 -11.43 15.50 11.29
N ALA A 267 -12.56 16.19 11.47
CA ALA A 267 -13.73 15.65 12.18
C ALA A 267 -14.30 14.40 11.50
N TRP A 268 -14.39 14.40 10.17
CA TRP A 268 -14.74 13.21 9.38
C TRP A 268 -13.72 12.08 9.59
N MET A 269 -12.43 12.40 9.57
CA MET A 269 -11.36 11.40 9.70
C MET A 269 -11.04 10.99 11.14
N ARG A 270 -11.69 11.56 12.16
CA ARG A 270 -11.32 11.38 13.58
C ARG A 270 -11.18 9.91 13.99
N ASN A 271 -12.11 9.06 13.54
CA ASN A 271 -12.15 7.65 13.92
C ASN A 271 -11.28 6.75 13.02
N THR A 272 -10.73 7.30 11.93
CA THR A 272 -9.87 6.54 11.02
C THR A 272 -8.54 6.17 11.68
N ILE A 273 -8.10 6.88 12.73
CA ILE A 273 -6.86 6.54 13.45
C ILE A 273 -6.88 5.18 14.18
N ASN A 274 -8.02 4.48 14.19
CA ASN A 274 -8.22 3.23 14.91
C ASN A 274 -8.17 2.06 13.90
N PRO A 275 -7.11 1.23 13.90
CA PRO A 275 -7.00 0.07 13.01
C PRO A 275 -8.11 -0.95 13.24
N THR A 276 -8.57 -1.60 12.17
CA THR A 276 -9.59 -2.65 12.23
C THR A 276 -8.94 -4.02 12.40
N ILE A 277 -9.47 -4.89 13.26
CA ILE A 277 -9.01 -6.28 13.38
C ILE A 277 -9.79 -7.19 12.43
N CYS A 278 -9.04 -7.98 11.68
CA CYS A 278 -9.46 -9.18 10.97
C CYS A 278 -8.59 -10.34 11.47
N TYR A 279 -8.74 -11.52 10.87
CA TYR A 279 -8.05 -12.72 11.33
C TYR A 279 -7.44 -13.47 10.15
N THR A 280 -6.35 -14.18 10.39
CA THR A 280 -5.93 -15.27 9.50
C THR A 280 -6.97 -16.39 9.53
N ALA A 281 -6.88 -17.35 8.60
CA ALA A 281 -7.77 -18.51 8.56
C ALA A 281 -7.61 -19.40 9.82
N GLU A 282 -6.45 -19.34 10.49
CA GLU A 282 -6.20 -20.01 11.78
C GLU A 282 -6.51 -19.13 13.02
N GLY A 283 -7.06 -17.91 12.85
CA GLY A 283 -7.56 -17.09 13.95
C GLY A 283 -6.53 -16.21 14.66
N GLN A 284 -5.37 -15.94 14.06
CA GLN A 284 -4.41 -14.95 14.53
C GLN A 284 -4.87 -13.53 14.13
N PRO A 285 -4.71 -12.52 15.00
CA PRO A 285 -5.19 -11.17 14.75
C PRO A 285 -4.33 -10.43 13.72
N VAL A 286 -4.99 -9.78 12.76
CA VAL A 286 -4.35 -8.96 11.73
C VAL A 286 -5.08 -7.62 11.63
N MET A 287 -4.35 -6.52 11.82
CA MET A 287 -4.88 -5.19 11.60
C MET A 287 -5.00 -4.90 10.10
N VAL A 288 -6.13 -4.35 9.69
CA VAL A 288 -6.37 -3.81 8.35
C VAL A 288 -6.54 -2.32 8.49
N HIS A 289 -5.63 -1.54 7.91
CA HIS A 289 -5.67 -0.10 8.07
C HIS A 289 -4.89 0.66 7.00
N ALA A 290 -5.51 1.72 6.46
CA ALA A 290 -5.08 2.45 5.27
C ALA A 290 -4.88 1.56 4.03
N GLY A 291 -4.82 2.16 2.85
CA GLY A 291 -4.66 1.44 1.59
C GLY A 291 -4.20 2.32 0.43
N PRO A 292 -3.13 3.13 0.60
CA PRO A 292 -2.69 4.03 -0.47
C PRO A 292 -2.14 3.26 -1.67
N PHE A 293 -2.25 3.86 -2.84
CA PHE A 293 -1.59 3.37 -4.05
C PHE A 293 -0.07 3.29 -3.87
N ALA A 294 0.51 2.13 -4.12
CA ALA A 294 1.95 1.92 -4.05
C ALA A 294 2.73 2.65 -5.16
N ASN A 295 2.05 3.16 -6.19
CA ASN A 295 2.71 3.91 -7.26
C ASN A 295 2.89 5.39 -6.89
N ILE A 296 1.80 6.09 -6.54
CA ILE A 296 1.80 7.53 -6.22
C ILE A 296 2.00 7.86 -4.73
N ALA A 297 1.91 6.85 -3.87
CA ALA A 297 2.08 6.96 -2.44
C ALA A 297 2.87 5.75 -1.93
N ILE A 298 2.86 5.51 -0.62
CA ILE A 298 3.80 4.59 0.04
C ILE A 298 3.48 3.12 -0.26
N GLY A 299 2.21 2.73 -0.33
CA GLY A 299 1.81 1.36 -0.68
C GLY A 299 1.83 0.34 0.44
N GLN A 300 1.85 0.77 1.70
CA GLN A 300 1.77 -0.06 2.92
C GLN A 300 0.53 0.29 3.75
N SER A 301 0.25 -0.51 4.78
CA SER A 301 -0.64 -0.14 5.88
C SER A 301 -0.08 1.05 6.67
N SER A 302 -0.84 1.57 7.64
CA SER A 302 -0.43 2.80 8.34
C SER A 302 0.68 2.63 9.37
N ILE A 303 1.43 3.71 9.62
CA ILE A 303 2.36 3.83 10.75
C ILE A 303 1.66 3.62 12.09
N ILE A 304 0.44 4.14 12.27
CA ILE A 304 -0.40 3.92 13.45
C ILE A 304 -0.57 2.41 13.74
N ALA A 305 -0.87 1.60 12.72
CA ALA A 305 -1.07 0.16 12.88
C ALA A 305 0.24 -0.55 13.27
N ASP A 306 1.38 -0.13 12.73
CA ASP A 306 2.68 -0.71 13.11
C ASP A 306 3.10 -0.31 14.52
N ARG A 307 2.91 0.97 14.90
CA ARG A 307 3.20 1.43 16.27
C ARG A 307 2.39 0.64 17.30
N LEU A 308 1.12 0.43 17.00
CA LEU A 308 0.21 -0.35 17.84
C LEU A 308 0.66 -1.82 17.88
N GLY A 309 0.92 -2.43 16.72
CA GLY A 309 1.34 -3.82 16.61
C GLY A 309 2.65 -4.12 17.32
N LEU A 310 3.63 -3.23 17.22
CA LEU A 310 4.91 -3.36 17.93
C LEU A 310 4.78 -3.29 19.44
N LYS A 311 3.75 -2.62 19.98
CA LYS A 311 3.45 -2.66 21.41
C LYS A 311 2.67 -3.92 21.80
N MET A 312 1.81 -4.42 20.93
CA MET A 312 0.91 -5.53 21.23
C MET A 312 1.55 -6.91 21.05
N PHE A 313 2.42 -7.06 20.04
CA PHE A 313 2.97 -8.35 19.62
C PHE A 313 4.49 -8.41 19.83
N ASP A 314 4.99 -9.61 20.14
CA ASP A 314 6.44 -9.86 20.19
C ASP A 314 7.01 -9.93 18.75
N TYR A 315 6.16 -10.31 17.79
CA TYR A 315 6.46 -10.31 16.35
C TYR A 315 5.33 -9.60 15.60
N HIS A 316 5.65 -8.48 14.96
CA HIS A 316 4.70 -7.72 14.14
C HIS A 316 5.06 -7.83 12.66
N VAL A 317 4.19 -8.46 11.89
CA VAL A 317 4.37 -8.68 10.44
C VAL A 317 3.60 -7.62 9.64
N THR A 318 4.28 -6.89 8.77
CA THR A 318 3.66 -5.98 7.79
C THR A 318 4.14 -6.29 6.38
N GLU A 319 3.62 -5.59 5.37
CA GLU A 319 3.99 -5.80 3.98
C GLU A 319 4.04 -4.52 3.16
N SER A 320 4.79 -4.60 2.06
CA SER A 320 4.88 -3.54 1.06
C SER A 320 4.24 -3.90 -0.28
N GLY A 321 3.39 -3.02 -0.80
CA GLY A 321 2.80 -3.17 -2.13
C GLY A 321 3.86 -3.19 -3.25
N PHE A 322 3.63 -3.97 -4.30
CA PHE A 322 4.61 -4.27 -5.36
C PHE A 322 5.86 -5.00 -4.84
N ALA A 323 7.00 -4.80 -5.48
CA ALA A 323 8.28 -5.44 -5.19
C ALA A 323 9.22 -4.54 -4.38
N ALA A 324 10.40 -5.06 -4.07
CA ALA A 324 11.36 -4.36 -3.24
C ALA A 324 11.88 -3.04 -3.86
N ASP A 325 11.82 -2.91 -5.18
CA ASP A 325 12.19 -1.69 -5.91
C ASP A 325 11.15 -0.57 -5.85
N ILE A 326 9.93 -0.82 -5.36
CA ILE A 326 8.94 0.26 -5.15
C ILE A 326 8.43 0.24 -3.72
N GLY A 327 7.81 -0.87 -3.32
CA GLY A 327 7.19 -1.00 -2.02
C GLY A 327 8.20 -0.91 -0.89
N PHE A 328 9.20 -1.80 -0.92
CA PHE A 328 10.22 -1.80 0.13
C PHE A 328 11.07 -0.53 0.10
N GLU A 329 11.41 0.00 -1.08
CA GLU A 329 12.12 1.28 -1.20
C GLU A 329 11.39 2.41 -0.46
N LYS A 330 10.06 2.51 -0.65
CA LYS A 330 9.22 3.49 0.06
C LYS A 330 9.05 3.17 1.55
N PHE A 331 8.97 1.89 1.90
CA PHE A 331 8.97 1.47 3.30
C PHE A 331 10.27 1.92 3.99
N TRP A 332 11.40 1.67 3.35
CA TRP A 332 12.75 1.95 3.81
C TRP A 332 13.03 3.46 3.93
N ASN A 333 12.83 4.22 2.85
CA ASN A 333 13.25 5.61 2.78
C ASN A 333 12.18 6.61 3.25
N VAL A 334 10.91 6.18 3.37
CA VAL A 334 9.78 7.06 3.70
C VAL A 334 9.05 6.59 4.95
N LYS A 335 8.42 5.42 4.94
CA LYS A 335 7.57 4.98 6.08
C LYS A 335 8.38 4.80 7.36
N ALA A 336 9.48 4.04 7.32
CA ALA A 336 10.35 3.81 8.47
C ALA A 336 10.95 5.13 9.00
N ARG A 337 11.35 6.04 8.10
CA ARG A 337 11.82 7.38 8.45
C ARG A 337 10.75 8.20 9.17
N LEU A 338 9.57 8.34 8.58
CA LEU A 338 8.50 9.16 9.13
C LEU A 338 7.94 8.58 10.44
N GLY A 339 7.92 7.26 10.57
CA GLY A 339 7.46 6.56 11.77
C GLY A 339 8.50 6.48 12.88
N GLY A 340 9.78 6.73 12.57
CA GLY A 340 10.89 6.48 13.50
C GLY A 340 11.08 5.00 13.85
N LEU A 341 10.47 4.09 13.07
CA LEU A 341 10.48 2.65 13.31
C LEU A 341 11.66 1.99 12.59
N LYS A 342 12.31 1.04 13.25
CA LYS A 342 13.48 0.33 12.70
C LYS A 342 13.11 -1.14 12.44
N PRO A 343 12.91 -1.55 11.18
CA PRO A 343 12.67 -2.94 10.82
C PRO A 343 13.86 -3.84 11.18
N ASN A 344 13.54 -5.02 11.74
CA ASN A 344 14.52 -6.06 12.08
C ASN A 344 14.80 -6.96 10.88
N VAL A 345 13.73 -7.46 10.26
CA VAL A 345 13.79 -8.46 9.18
C VAL A 345 12.97 -7.97 7.99
N SER A 346 13.45 -8.27 6.78
CA SER A 346 12.66 -8.16 5.55
C SER A 346 12.63 -9.49 4.82
N VAL A 347 11.43 -10.01 4.61
CA VAL A 347 11.15 -11.26 3.91
C VAL A 347 10.95 -10.96 2.43
N LEU A 348 11.86 -11.44 1.58
CA LEU A 348 11.76 -11.32 0.12
C LEU A 348 11.08 -12.56 -0.46
N VAL A 349 9.84 -12.40 -0.91
CA VAL A 349 9.05 -13.49 -1.49
C VAL A 349 9.35 -13.69 -2.97
N ALA A 350 9.53 -14.93 -3.38
CA ALA A 350 9.64 -15.37 -4.77
C ALA A 350 8.90 -16.70 -4.98
N THR A 351 8.51 -16.99 -6.22
CA THR A 351 7.94 -18.27 -6.63
C THR A 351 8.76 -18.81 -7.80
N ILE A 352 8.87 -20.13 -7.93
CA ILE A 352 9.61 -20.76 -9.04
C ILE A 352 9.09 -20.27 -10.39
N ARG A 353 7.77 -20.18 -10.55
CA ARG A 353 7.13 -19.75 -11.80
C ARG A 353 7.42 -18.28 -12.14
N ALA A 354 7.44 -17.39 -11.15
CA ALA A 354 7.84 -16.00 -11.37
C ALA A 354 9.32 -15.90 -11.77
N LEU A 355 10.20 -16.67 -11.11
CA LEU A 355 11.62 -16.74 -11.50
C LEU A 355 11.77 -17.21 -12.95
N LYS A 356 11.08 -18.26 -13.37
CA LYS A 356 11.11 -18.71 -14.77
C LYS A 356 10.73 -17.61 -15.76
N MET A 357 9.73 -16.78 -15.44
CA MET A 357 9.33 -15.66 -16.29
C MET A 357 10.45 -14.60 -16.34
N HIS A 358 11.08 -14.30 -15.22
CA HIS A 358 12.24 -13.40 -15.18
C HIS A 358 13.46 -13.98 -15.89
N GLY A 359 13.56 -15.31 -16.02
CA GLY A 359 14.58 -16.02 -16.77
C GLY A 359 14.36 -16.09 -18.29
N GLY A 360 13.26 -15.54 -18.80
CA GLY A 360 12.93 -15.52 -20.22
C GLY A 360 11.83 -16.50 -20.65
N GLY A 361 11.05 -17.03 -19.69
CA GLY A 361 9.88 -17.84 -19.99
C GLY A 361 8.84 -17.12 -20.87
N PRO A 362 7.98 -17.86 -21.59
CA PRO A 362 7.03 -17.29 -22.53
C PRO A 362 6.01 -16.34 -21.87
N ALA A 363 5.55 -15.33 -22.60
CA ALA A 363 4.63 -14.33 -22.05
C ALA A 363 3.30 -14.96 -21.58
N VAL A 364 2.90 -14.62 -20.36
CA VAL A 364 1.62 -15.04 -19.77
C VAL A 364 0.57 -13.96 -20.00
N VAL A 365 -0.52 -14.33 -20.67
CA VAL A 365 -1.66 -13.44 -20.94
C VAL A 365 -2.86 -13.89 -20.12
N PRO A 366 -3.46 -13.02 -19.28
CA PRO A 366 -4.66 -13.37 -18.52
C PRO A 366 -5.76 -13.94 -19.40
N GLY A 367 -6.37 -15.04 -18.95
CA GLY A 367 -7.43 -15.75 -19.68
C GLY A 367 -6.94 -16.77 -20.72
N ARG A 368 -5.63 -16.90 -20.93
CA ARG A 368 -5.05 -17.99 -21.74
C ARG A 368 -4.49 -19.11 -20.86
N PRO A 369 -4.36 -20.35 -21.39
CA PRO A 369 -3.65 -21.42 -20.69
C PRO A 369 -2.24 -21.00 -20.31
N ILE A 370 -1.79 -21.45 -19.13
CA ILE A 370 -0.42 -21.24 -18.66
C ILE A 370 0.51 -22.09 -19.51
N PRO A 371 1.60 -21.53 -20.08
CA PRO A 371 2.59 -22.31 -20.83
C PRO A 371 3.23 -23.43 -20.00
N GLU A 372 3.60 -24.54 -20.65
CA GLU A 372 4.09 -25.75 -20.00
C GLU A 372 5.38 -25.52 -19.19
N GLU A 373 6.22 -24.59 -19.61
CA GLU A 373 7.46 -24.22 -18.94
C GLU A 373 7.24 -23.77 -17.49
N TYR A 374 6.05 -23.25 -17.17
CA TYR A 374 5.70 -22.81 -15.82
C TYR A 374 5.14 -23.94 -14.94
N VAL A 375 4.84 -25.12 -15.48
CA VAL A 375 4.29 -26.26 -14.73
C VAL A 375 5.19 -27.51 -14.79
N GLN A 376 6.19 -27.51 -15.66
CA GLN A 376 7.25 -28.52 -15.74
C GLN A 376 8.58 -27.98 -15.22
N GLU A 377 9.48 -28.88 -14.82
CA GLU A 377 10.82 -28.53 -14.36
C GLU A 377 11.60 -27.76 -15.44
N ASN A 378 12.20 -26.62 -15.07
CA ASN A 378 13.12 -25.90 -15.93
C ASN A 378 14.17 -25.12 -15.11
N LEU A 379 15.27 -25.81 -14.77
CA LEU A 379 16.36 -25.24 -13.96
C LEU A 379 17.04 -24.04 -14.63
N GLU A 380 17.18 -24.03 -15.96
CA GLU A 380 17.84 -22.94 -16.68
C GLU A 380 17.07 -21.61 -16.57
N LEU A 381 15.75 -21.66 -16.73
CA LEU A 381 14.89 -20.49 -16.56
C LEU A 381 14.89 -20.01 -15.11
N VAL A 382 14.88 -20.93 -14.14
CA VAL A 382 14.96 -20.57 -12.72
C VAL A 382 16.28 -19.87 -12.40
N GLU A 383 17.41 -20.44 -12.83
CA GLU A 383 18.75 -19.89 -12.61
C GLU A 383 18.89 -18.47 -13.20
N LYS A 384 18.48 -18.29 -14.46
CA LYS A 384 18.46 -16.97 -15.11
C LYS A 384 17.54 -15.98 -14.38
N GLY A 385 16.38 -16.47 -13.91
CA GLY A 385 15.40 -15.71 -13.15
C GLY A 385 15.90 -15.21 -11.81
N CYS A 386 16.75 -16.00 -11.14
CA CYS A 386 17.35 -15.63 -9.86
C CYS A 386 18.15 -14.33 -9.92
N ALA A 387 18.58 -13.85 -11.09
CA ALA A 387 19.17 -12.52 -11.23
C ALA A 387 18.24 -11.41 -10.68
N ASN A 388 16.93 -11.49 -10.93
CA ASN A 388 15.96 -10.53 -10.40
C ASN A 388 15.85 -10.63 -8.87
N LEU A 389 15.79 -11.85 -8.34
CA LEU A 389 15.77 -12.12 -6.91
C LEU A 389 17.02 -11.55 -6.21
N LEU A 390 18.21 -11.82 -6.76
CA LEU A 390 19.48 -11.35 -6.22
C LEU A 390 19.59 -9.83 -6.27
N HIS A 391 19.04 -9.18 -7.29
CA HIS A 391 18.96 -7.72 -7.36
C HIS A 391 18.13 -7.15 -6.20
N HIS A 392 16.94 -7.69 -5.95
CA HIS A 392 16.09 -7.27 -4.83
C HIS A 392 16.71 -7.61 -3.47
N LEU A 393 17.36 -8.77 -3.35
CA LEU A 393 18.10 -9.14 -2.14
C LEU A 393 19.22 -8.14 -1.84
N LYS A 394 19.93 -7.67 -2.86
CA LYS A 394 20.95 -6.62 -2.73
C LYS A 394 20.33 -5.29 -2.26
N THR A 395 19.15 -4.93 -2.77
CA THR A 395 18.39 -3.76 -2.32
C THR A 395 18.05 -3.86 -0.83
N VAL A 396 17.54 -5.01 -0.37
CA VAL A 396 17.26 -5.25 1.05
C VAL A 396 18.53 -5.16 1.89
N LYS A 397 19.62 -5.82 1.48
CA LYS A 397 20.90 -5.74 2.20
C LYS A 397 21.45 -4.31 2.31
N LYS A 398 21.23 -3.49 1.28
CA LYS A 398 21.71 -2.10 1.26
C LYS A 398 21.06 -1.24 2.34
N SER A 399 19.83 -1.54 2.74
CA SER A 399 19.15 -0.84 3.84
C SER A 399 19.72 -1.16 5.22
N GLY A 400 20.48 -2.25 5.35
CA GLY A 400 20.97 -2.76 6.63
C GLY A 400 19.97 -3.64 7.38
N ILE A 401 18.78 -3.90 6.80
CA ILE A 401 17.78 -4.83 7.34
C ILE A 401 18.21 -6.26 7.06
N VAL A 402 17.98 -7.18 8.00
CA VAL A 402 18.35 -8.60 7.86
C VAL A 402 17.42 -9.28 6.86
N PRO A 403 17.92 -9.80 5.72
CA PRO A 403 17.06 -10.42 4.71
C PRO A 403 16.79 -11.91 5.00
N VAL A 404 15.55 -12.33 4.74
CA VAL A 404 15.16 -13.75 4.61
C VAL A 404 14.47 -13.92 3.27
N VAL A 405 14.87 -14.89 2.45
CA VAL A 405 14.15 -15.22 1.21
C VAL A 405 13.10 -16.30 1.51
N CYS A 406 11.88 -16.07 1.06
CA CYS A 406 10.82 -17.07 1.07
C CYS A 406 10.57 -17.56 -0.36
N VAL A 407 10.79 -18.85 -0.59
CA VAL A 407 10.29 -19.53 -1.80
C VAL A 407 8.86 -19.99 -1.47
N ASN A 408 7.88 -19.21 -1.92
CA ASN A 408 6.47 -19.54 -1.79
C ASN A 408 6.12 -20.67 -2.76
N GLY A 409 5.80 -21.83 -2.21
CA GLY A 409 5.69 -23.09 -2.93
C GLY A 409 4.36 -23.29 -3.65
N PHE A 410 4.45 -23.83 -4.86
CA PHE A 410 3.31 -24.36 -5.60
C PHE A 410 3.42 -25.88 -5.75
N TYR A 411 2.26 -26.55 -5.88
CA TYR A 411 2.19 -28.00 -6.03
C TYR A 411 2.87 -28.55 -7.31
N THR A 412 3.21 -27.67 -8.26
CA THR A 412 3.96 -28.00 -9.48
C THR A 412 5.47 -27.80 -9.35
N ASP A 413 5.94 -27.19 -8.26
CA ASP A 413 7.36 -26.88 -8.09
C ASP A 413 8.12 -28.18 -7.75
N THR A 414 9.28 -28.38 -8.37
CA THR A 414 10.11 -29.56 -8.12
C THR A 414 11.14 -29.32 -7.01
N GLU A 415 11.55 -30.39 -6.32
CA GLU A 415 12.63 -30.31 -5.33
C GLU A 415 13.93 -29.77 -5.92
N ALA A 416 14.24 -30.11 -7.18
CA ALA A 416 15.44 -29.64 -7.85
C ALA A 416 15.44 -28.11 -8.04
N GLU A 417 14.32 -27.54 -8.46
CA GLU A 417 14.15 -26.09 -8.62
C GLU A 417 14.23 -25.36 -7.28
N ILE A 418 13.56 -25.89 -6.25
CA ILE A 418 13.59 -25.33 -4.89
C ILE A 418 15.03 -25.33 -4.35
N ASN A 419 15.75 -26.44 -4.48
CA ASN A 419 17.12 -26.59 -4.01
C ASN A 419 18.09 -25.68 -4.77
N LEU A 420 17.88 -25.47 -6.07
CA LEU A 420 18.66 -24.53 -6.87
C LEU A 420 18.52 -23.10 -6.32
N VAL A 421 17.30 -22.64 -6.04
CA VAL A 421 17.09 -21.31 -5.45
C VAL A 421 17.72 -21.21 -4.06
N LYS A 422 17.51 -22.21 -3.19
CA LYS A 422 18.14 -22.24 -1.85
C LYS A 422 19.67 -22.14 -1.94
N LYS A 423 20.29 -22.85 -2.88
CA LYS A 423 21.74 -22.80 -3.14
C LYS A 423 22.18 -21.39 -3.55
N ILE A 424 21.53 -20.80 -4.54
CA ILE A 424 21.89 -19.45 -5.05
C ILE A 424 21.75 -18.38 -3.95
N VAL A 425 20.68 -18.44 -3.15
CA VAL A 425 20.46 -17.50 -2.05
C VAL A 425 21.50 -17.66 -0.94
N LYS A 426 21.86 -18.91 -0.62
CA LYS A 426 22.92 -19.22 0.35
C LYS A 426 24.28 -18.70 -0.12
N GLU A 427 24.62 -18.88 -1.39
CA GLU A 427 25.84 -18.32 -2.00
C GLU A 427 25.86 -16.79 -1.98
N ALA A 428 24.69 -16.16 -2.10
CA ALA A 428 24.52 -14.72 -1.91
C ALA A 428 24.54 -14.29 -0.43
N GLY A 429 24.71 -15.22 0.52
CA GLY A 429 24.84 -14.96 1.95
C GLY A 429 23.55 -14.51 2.62
N ALA A 430 22.41 -15.11 2.28
CA ALA A 430 21.13 -14.88 2.95
C ALA A 430 20.45 -16.19 3.33
N ARG A 431 19.53 -16.13 4.30
CA ARG A 431 18.67 -17.27 4.65
C ARG A 431 17.63 -17.48 3.56
N CYS A 432 17.28 -18.73 3.31
CA CYS A 432 16.23 -19.10 2.37
C CYS A 432 15.36 -20.18 3.03
N ALA A 433 14.07 -19.94 3.11
CA ALA A 433 13.09 -20.91 3.55
C ALA A 433 12.13 -21.24 2.40
N TYR A 434 11.75 -22.51 2.28
CA TYR A 434 10.60 -22.89 1.47
C TYR A 434 9.35 -22.80 2.35
N SER A 435 8.22 -22.43 1.76
CA SER A 435 6.96 -22.42 2.49
C SER A 435 5.79 -22.81 1.60
N ASN A 436 5.04 -23.81 2.05
CA ASN A 436 3.82 -24.35 1.46
C ASN A 436 2.57 -23.92 2.25
N HIS A 437 2.61 -22.75 2.90
CA HIS A 437 1.53 -22.19 3.72
C HIS A 437 0.21 -22.01 2.97
N TRP A 438 0.25 -21.77 1.65
CA TRP A 438 -0.97 -21.78 0.84
C TRP A 438 -1.72 -23.13 0.92
N LEU A 439 -0.99 -24.25 1.00
CA LEU A 439 -1.57 -25.59 1.09
C LEU A 439 -1.81 -26.04 2.53
N GLU A 440 -0.91 -25.72 3.45
CA GLU A 440 -0.89 -26.33 4.81
C GLU A 440 -1.10 -25.33 5.96
N GLY A 441 -1.37 -24.05 5.66
CA GLY A 441 -1.53 -23.00 6.67
C GLY A 441 -0.25 -22.77 7.45
N GLY A 442 -0.37 -22.58 8.77
CA GLY A 442 0.78 -22.36 9.65
C GLY A 442 1.76 -23.53 9.70
N ASP A 443 1.27 -24.77 9.53
CA ASP A 443 2.13 -25.96 9.51
C ASP A 443 3.07 -25.95 8.29
N GLY A 444 2.63 -25.34 7.17
CA GLY A 444 3.45 -25.13 5.97
C GLY A 444 4.38 -23.91 6.02
N ALA A 445 4.32 -23.11 7.08
CA ALA A 445 5.15 -21.93 7.28
C ALA A 445 6.27 -22.12 8.30
N LEU A 446 6.43 -23.32 8.85
CA LEU A 446 7.35 -23.57 9.96
C LEU A 446 8.83 -23.29 9.63
N GLU A 447 9.32 -23.70 8.45
CA GLU A 447 10.70 -23.38 8.02
C GLU A 447 10.90 -21.86 7.89
N LEU A 448 9.89 -21.15 7.38
CA LEU A 448 9.92 -19.69 7.24
C LEU A 448 9.89 -18.98 8.59
N ALA A 449 9.03 -19.43 9.50
CA ALA A 449 8.92 -18.90 10.85
C ALA A 449 10.24 -19.02 11.60
N ASP A 450 10.88 -20.20 11.56
CA ASP A 450 12.18 -20.42 12.20
C ASP A 450 13.26 -19.52 11.60
N ALA A 451 13.34 -19.44 10.26
CA ALA A 451 14.33 -18.58 9.60
C ALA A 451 14.14 -17.09 9.93
N VAL A 452 12.90 -16.63 10.11
CA VAL A 452 12.58 -15.26 10.53
C VAL A 452 12.90 -15.03 12.00
N MET A 453 12.55 -15.97 12.90
CA MET A 453 12.89 -15.88 14.33
C MET A 453 14.40 -15.81 14.55
N ASP A 454 15.16 -16.63 13.83
CA ASP A 454 16.63 -16.58 13.84
C ASP A 454 17.17 -15.24 13.33
N ALA A 455 16.61 -14.74 12.22
CA ALA A 455 17.00 -13.44 11.67
C ALA A 455 16.67 -12.27 12.60
N CYS A 456 15.60 -12.36 13.39
CA CYS A 456 15.24 -11.36 14.40
C CYS A 456 16.28 -11.24 15.53
N GLN A 457 17.07 -12.29 15.80
CA GLN A 457 18.16 -12.23 16.79
C GLN A 457 19.38 -11.44 16.31
N GLU A 458 19.48 -11.19 15.00
CA GLU A 458 20.53 -10.35 14.45
C GLU A 458 20.19 -8.86 14.56
N LYS A 459 21.20 -8.05 14.81
CA LYS A 459 21.04 -6.61 14.88
C LYS A 459 20.90 -6.03 13.46
N SER A 460 19.77 -5.39 13.20
CA SER A 460 19.56 -4.56 12.02
C SER A 460 20.45 -3.31 12.08
N GLU A 461 21.25 -3.07 11.05
CA GLU A 461 22.07 -1.87 10.87
C GLU A 461 21.36 -0.84 9.98
N PHE A 462 20.03 -0.74 10.17
CA PHE A 462 19.13 0.09 9.38
C PHE A 462 19.64 1.51 9.16
N LYS A 463 19.76 1.91 7.89
CA LYS A 463 20.10 3.27 7.47
C LYS A 463 19.37 3.61 6.17
N CYS A 464 18.85 4.83 6.05
CA CYS A 464 18.24 5.27 4.80
C CYS A 464 19.27 5.41 3.67
N LEU A 465 18.80 5.31 2.42
CA LEU A 465 19.65 5.42 1.22
C LEU A 465 20.29 6.81 1.08
N TYR A 466 19.57 7.86 1.46
CA TYR A 466 20.00 9.26 1.37
C TYR A 466 19.47 10.09 2.55
N PRO A 467 20.16 11.17 2.96
CA PRO A 467 19.61 12.20 3.86
C PRO A 467 18.54 13.07 3.14
N LEU A 468 17.60 13.69 3.86
CA LEU A 468 16.53 14.49 3.24
C LEU A 468 17.05 15.80 2.64
N GLU A 469 18.13 16.34 3.22
CA GLU A 469 18.83 17.55 2.79
C GLU A 469 19.50 17.40 1.42
N MET A 470 19.64 16.15 0.94
CA MET A 470 20.15 15.89 -0.42
C MET A 470 19.18 16.46 -1.47
N PRO A 471 19.67 17.22 -2.47
CA PRO A 471 18.82 17.75 -3.54
C PRO A 471 17.97 16.67 -4.21
N LEU A 472 16.73 17.00 -4.57
CA LEU A 472 15.76 16.05 -5.13
C LEU A 472 16.34 15.26 -6.30
N ARG A 473 17.00 15.93 -7.25
CA ARG A 473 17.56 15.27 -8.44
C ARG A 473 18.65 14.26 -8.08
N GLN A 474 19.44 14.52 -7.03
CA GLN A 474 20.46 13.58 -6.55
C GLN A 474 19.83 12.38 -5.85
N ARG A 475 18.75 12.59 -5.06
CA ARG A 475 17.98 11.49 -4.46
C ARG A 475 17.41 10.57 -5.53
N VAL A 476 16.80 11.14 -6.57
CA VAL A 476 16.25 10.38 -7.70
C VAL A 476 17.33 9.62 -8.47
N GLU A 477 18.48 10.25 -8.74
CA GLU A 477 19.63 9.60 -9.38
C GLU A 477 20.14 8.40 -8.56
N LEU A 478 20.21 8.55 -7.22
CA LEU A 478 20.65 7.49 -6.33
C LEU A 478 19.67 6.32 -6.29
N ILE A 479 18.35 6.59 -6.22
CA ILE A 479 17.33 5.53 -6.32
C ILE A 479 17.43 4.83 -7.68
N ALA A 480 17.54 5.57 -8.78
CA ALA A 480 17.63 5.01 -10.12
C ALA A 480 18.83 4.06 -10.28
N LYS A 481 20.01 4.44 -9.77
CA LYS A 481 21.22 3.63 -9.87
C LYS A 481 21.22 2.46 -8.88
N GLU A 482 20.94 2.73 -7.62
CA GLU A 482 21.18 1.79 -6.53
C GLU A 482 20.02 0.82 -6.28
N VAL A 483 18.80 1.22 -6.64
CA VAL A 483 17.59 0.40 -6.46
C VAL A 483 17.12 -0.17 -7.79
N TYR A 484 17.14 0.61 -8.89
CA TYR A 484 16.60 0.14 -10.18
C TYR A 484 17.67 -0.48 -11.08
N GLY A 485 18.93 -0.05 -10.94
CA GLY A 485 20.01 -0.45 -11.83
C GLY A 485 20.01 0.28 -13.17
N ALA A 486 19.50 1.53 -13.20
CA ALA A 486 19.61 2.44 -14.33
C ALA A 486 21.02 3.05 -14.42
N ASP A 487 21.43 3.47 -15.62
CA ASP A 487 22.71 4.18 -15.83
C ASP A 487 22.63 5.66 -15.41
N GLY A 488 21.41 6.18 -15.22
CA GLY A 488 21.12 7.53 -14.71
C GLY A 488 19.71 7.98 -15.04
N VAL A 489 19.44 9.28 -14.88
CA VAL A 489 18.11 9.87 -15.03
C VAL A 489 18.07 10.94 -16.11
N ASP A 490 17.04 10.94 -16.95
CA ASP A 490 16.78 11.96 -17.97
C ASP A 490 15.54 12.77 -17.59
N TRP A 491 15.68 14.09 -17.52
CA TRP A 491 14.61 15.00 -17.09
C TRP A 491 13.98 15.70 -18.29
N SER A 492 12.65 15.72 -18.36
CA SER A 492 11.95 16.64 -19.26
C SER A 492 12.22 18.09 -18.86
N PRO A 493 12.11 19.07 -19.78
CA PRO A 493 12.25 20.49 -19.43
C PRO A 493 11.29 20.93 -18.32
N GLU A 494 10.05 20.42 -18.33
CA GLU A 494 9.04 20.70 -17.30
C GLU A 494 9.45 20.13 -15.93
N ALA A 495 9.87 18.87 -15.89
CA ALA A 495 10.27 18.22 -14.65
C ALA A 495 11.55 18.84 -14.08
N GLU A 496 12.52 19.21 -14.93
CA GLU A 496 13.74 19.87 -14.48
C GLU A 496 13.45 21.25 -13.88
N ALA A 497 12.53 22.02 -14.48
CA ALA A 497 12.11 23.31 -13.95
C ALA A 497 11.42 23.17 -12.57
N LYS A 498 10.50 22.20 -12.44
CA LYS A 498 9.85 21.89 -11.14
C LYS A 498 10.88 21.44 -10.09
N ALA A 499 11.80 20.55 -10.46
CA ALA A 499 12.85 20.07 -9.56
C ALA A 499 13.73 21.22 -9.04
N LYS A 500 14.19 22.11 -9.93
CA LYS A 500 14.99 23.29 -9.55
C LYS A 500 14.22 24.21 -8.60
N LYS A 501 12.92 24.42 -8.84
CA LYS A 501 12.06 25.20 -7.95
C LYS A 501 12.02 24.58 -6.55
N PHE A 502 11.71 23.28 -6.45
CA PHE A 502 11.64 22.58 -5.16
C PHE A 502 12.99 22.54 -4.43
N GLU A 503 14.10 22.39 -5.15
CA GLU A 503 15.45 22.43 -4.55
C GLU A 503 15.84 23.82 -4.04
N SER A 504 15.30 24.89 -4.63
CA SER A 504 15.59 26.27 -4.24
C SER A 504 14.73 26.82 -3.09
N ASP A 505 13.62 26.14 -2.79
CA ASP A 505 12.63 26.61 -1.82
C ASP A 505 12.71 25.76 -0.53
N PRO A 506 13.15 26.35 0.60
CA PRO A 506 13.27 25.66 1.88
C PRO A 506 11.98 24.99 2.36
N HIS A 507 10.81 25.42 1.88
CA HIS A 507 9.53 24.79 2.21
C HIS A 507 9.49 23.30 1.84
N TYR A 508 10.20 22.89 0.78
CA TYR A 508 10.20 21.50 0.29
C TYR A 508 11.39 20.67 0.81
N ALA A 509 12.23 21.23 1.69
CA ALA A 509 13.45 20.58 2.15
C ALA A 509 13.18 19.26 2.92
N ASP A 510 12.04 19.16 3.61
CA ASP A 510 11.65 17.98 4.37
C ASP A 510 10.70 17.03 3.62
N PHE A 511 10.44 17.29 2.32
CA PHE A 511 9.57 16.44 1.52
C PHE A 511 10.28 15.14 1.12
N SER A 512 9.58 14.02 1.26
CA SER A 512 10.05 12.70 0.85
C SER A 512 9.92 12.48 -0.65
N THR A 513 10.90 11.79 -1.24
CA THR A 513 10.87 11.41 -2.66
C THR A 513 10.04 10.14 -2.83
N MET A 514 9.04 10.20 -3.71
CA MET A 514 8.10 9.12 -3.98
C MET A 514 8.15 8.73 -5.45
N MET A 515 9.03 7.79 -5.78
CA MET A 515 9.20 7.39 -7.16
C MET A 515 7.94 6.76 -7.74
N VAL A 516 7.61 7.17 -8.95
CA VAL A 516 6.46 6.69 -9.68
C VAL A 516 6.91 6.06 -10.99
N LYS A 517 6.79 4.73 -11.08
CA LYS A 517 7.15 3.96 -12.27
C LYS A 517 6.28 2.72 -12.40
N THR A 518 6.44 1.99 -13.50
CA THR A 518 5.80 0.68 -13.61
C THR A 518 6.29 -0.27 -12.51
N HIS A 519 5.38 -1.07 -11.98
CA HIS A 519 5.69 -2.13 -11.01
C HIS A 519 6.08 -3.45 -11.68
N LEU A 520 6.01 -3.51 -13.01
CA LEU A 520 6.20 -4.76 -13.78
C LEU A 520 7.65 -4.98 -14.26
N SER A 521 8.55 -4.04 -13.95
CA SER A 521 9.96 -4.07 -14.31
C SER A 521 10.76 -3.24 -13.31
N LEU A 522 12.04 -3.59 -13.12
CA LEU A 522 13.02 -2.71 -12.50
C LEU A 522 13.17 -1.40 -13.29
N SER A 523 12.94 -1.44 -14.61
CA SER A 523 12.96 -0.27 -15.49
C SER A 523 11.64 0.51 -15.50
N HIS A 524 11.57 1.54 -16.34
CA HIS A 524 10.32 2.25 -16.64
C HIS A 524 9.44 1.53 -17.67
N ASP A 525 9.99 0.54 -18.39
CA ASP A 525 9.28 -0.25 -19.40
C ASP A 525 8.75 -1.56 -18.80
N PRO A 526 7.42 -1.79 -18.77
CA PRO A 526 6.82 -2.99 -18.16
C PRO A 526 7.18 -4.31 -18.87
N THR A 527 7.65 -4.25 -20.12
CA THR A 527 7.94 -5.42 -20.96
C THR A 527 9.31 -6.02 -20.65
N LEU A 528 10.24 -5.24 -20.07
CA LEU A 528 11.59 -5.70 -19.78
C LEU A 528 11.63 -6.52 -18.48
N LYS A 529 11.93 -7.82 -18.59
CA LYS A 529 12.05 -8.77 -17.45
C LYS A 529 13.49 -8.96 -17.00
N GLY A 530 13.70 -9.80 -15.98
CA GLY A 530 15.01 -10.01 -15.35
C GLY A 530 15.59 -8.75 -14.70
N VAL A 531 16.83 -8.41 -15.07
CA VAL A 531 17.58 -7.22 -14.60
C VAL A 531 18.06 -6.41 -15.82
N PRO A 532 17.23 -5.49 -16.36
CA PRO A 532 17.56 -4.72 -17.55
C PRO A 532 18.83 -3.88 -17.38
N LYS A 533 19.59 -3.67 -18.47
CA LYS A 533 20.86 -2.91 -18.53
C LYS A 533 20.81 -1.88 -19.66
N GLY A 534 21.69 -0.88 -19.63
CA GLY A 534 21.84 0.08 -20.73
C GLY A 534 20.67 1.06 -20.85
N TRP A 535 19.97 1.37 -19.75
CA TRP A 535 18.77 2.19 -19.75
C TRP A 535 18.87 3.33 -18.75
N ARG A 536 18.19 4.43 -19.06
CA ARG A 536 18.09 5.62 -18.21
C ARG A 536 16.64 5.85 -17.82
N LEU A 537 16.41 6.37 -16.63
CA LEU A 537 15.07 6.61 -16.10
C LEU A 537 14.55 7.96 -16.63
N PRO A 538 13.54 7.99 -17.51
CA PRO A 538 12.93 9.25 -17.91
C PRO A 538 12.09 9.79 -16.75
N ILE A 539 12.16 11.09 -16.45
CA ILE A 539 11.26 11.79 -15.53
C ILE A 539 10.55 12.88 -16.31
N ARG A 540 9.23 12.76 -16.37
CA ARG A 540 8.37 13.60 -17.20
C ARG A 540 7.72 14.73 -16.44
N ASP A 541 7.42 14.49 -15.17
CA ASP A 541 6.76 15.44 -14.28
C ASP A 541 7.08 15.11 -12.81
N ILE A 542 6.66 15.97 -11.88
CA ILE A 542 6.76 15.78 -10.43
C ILE A 542 5.43 16.20 -9.80
N LEU A 543 4.68 15.25 -9.24
CA LEU A 543 3.49 15.58 -8.45
C LEU A 543 3.90 16.03 -7.04
N VAL A 544 3.08 16.88 -6.41
CA VAL A 544 3.33 17.40 -5.06
C VAL A 544 2.13 17.08 -4.18
N TYR A 545 2.38 16.40 -3.06
CA TYR A 545 1.39 16.20 -2.00
C TYR A 545 1.84 16.99 -0.78
N GLY A 546 1.24 18.16 -0.56
CA GLY A 546 1.66 19.13 0.47
C GLY A 546 1.44 18.63 1.90
N GLY A 547 0.30 17.99 2.16
CA GLY A 547 -0.04 17.41 3.46
C GLY A 547 0.73 16.13 3.76
N ALA A 548 0.91 15.27 2.75
CA ALA A 548 1.75 14.08 2.91
C ALA A 548 3.25 14.43 2.96
N LYS A 549 3.63 15.61 2.45
CA LYS A 549 5.00 16.06 2.20
C LYS A 549 5.76 15.15 1.22
N PHE A 550 5.14 14.87 0.07
CA PHE A 550 5.76 14.05 -0.98
C PHE A 550 6.05 14.87 -2.24
N LEU A 551 7.23 14.62 -2.83
CA LEU A 551 7.55 14.96 -4.21
C LEU A 551 7.60 13.66 -5.00
N CYS A 552 6.77 13.53 -6.02
CA CYS A 552 6.56 12.28 -6.75
C CYS A 552 7.07 12.37 -8.19
N PRO A 553 8.37 12.13 -8.46
CA PRO A 553 8.92 12.06 -9.81
C PRO A 553 8.25 10.97 -10.66
N MET A 554 7.74 11.37 -11.81
CA MET A 554 6.89 10.56 -12.69
C MET A 554 7.68 10.02 -13.88
N ALA A 555 7.94 8.70 -13.91
CA ALA A 555 8.60 8.05 -15.03
C ALA A 555 7.65 7.63 -16.17
N GLY A 556 6.35 7.54 -15.88
CA GLY A 556 5.33 7.18 -16.84
C GLY A 556 4.02 7.90 -16.57
N THR A 557 3.04 7.69 -17.44
CA THR A 557 1.68 8.18 -17.24
C THR A 557 0.96 7.35 -16.19
N ILE A 558 0.22 7.99 -15.29
CA ILE A 558 -0.72 7.30 -14.40
C ILE A 558 -2.12 7.81 -14.61
N THR A 559 -3.08 6.89 -14.60
CA THR A 559 -4.49 7.21 -14.39
C THR A 559 -4.85 6.99 -12.92
N LEU A 560 -5.35 8.03 -12.26
CA LEU A 560 -5.86 7.94 -10.88
C LEU A 560 -7.29 7.37 -10.85
N MET A 561 -7.93 7.23 -12.01
CA MET A 561 -9.25 6.63 -12.15
C MET A 561 -9.16 5.39 -13.04
N PRO A 562 -9.25 4.16 -12.49
CA PRO A 562 -9.31 2.94 -13.27
C PRO A 562 -10.51 2.94 -14.22
N GLY A 563 -10.41 2.17 -15.30
CA GLY A 563 -11.54 1.91 -16.19
C GLY A 563 -12.26 0.63 -15.82
N THR A 564 -13.57 0.58 -16.06
CA THR A 564 -14.39 -0.62 -15.91
C THR A 564 -14.22 -1.50 -17.15
N GLY A 565 -13.95 -2.78 -16.94
CA GLY A 565 -13.81 -3.79 -18.00
C GLY A 565 -15.13 -4.10 -18.69
N SER A 566 -15.07 -4.84 -19.79
CA SER A 566 -16.26 -5.25 -20.57
C SER A 566 -17.09 -6.34 -19.88
N ASP A 567 -16.48 -7.13 -18.99
CA ASP A 567 -17.15 -8.14 -18.17
C ASP A 567 -16.83 -7.95 -16.67
N PRO A 568 -17.37 -6.89 -16.05
CA PRO A 568 -17.00 -6.53 -14.68
C PRO A 568 -17.65 -7.46 -13.65
N ALA A 569 -16.94 -7.67 -12.53
CA ALA A 569 -17.31 -8.58 -11.45
C ALA A 569 -18.68 -8.28 -10.83
N TYR A 570 -19.11 -7.02 -10.75
CA TYR A 570 -20.41 -6.64 -10.18
C TYR A 570 -21.60 -7.34 -10.84
N ARG A 571 -21.47 -7.84 -12.08
CA ARG A 571 -22.54 -8.59 -12.77
C ARG A 571 -22.87 -9.93 -12.13
N ARG A 572 -21.96 -10.44 -11.30
CA ARG A 572 -22.06 -11.74 -10.63
C ARG A 572 -22.32 -11.61 -9.13
N ILE A 573 -22.25 -10.38 -8.58
CA ILE A 573 -22.45 -10.14 -7.15
C ILE A 573 -23.93 -10.09 -6.84
N ASP A 574 -24.36 -10.84 -5.84
CA ASP A 574 -25.75 -10.85 -5.38
C ASP A 574 -25.84 -11.10 -3.87
N VAL A 575 -27.00 -10.82 -3.26
CA VAL A 575 -27.27 -11.03 -1.84
C VAL A 575 -28.47 -11.94 -1.64
N ASP A 576 -28.32 -12.96 -0.79
CA ASP A 576 -29.46 -13.73 -0.31
C ASP A 576 -30.28 -12.85 0.65
N THR A 577 -31.50 -12.50 0.25
CA THR A 577 -32.39 -11.60 0.99
C THR A 577 -32.94 -12.18 2.30
N LYS A 578 -32.79 -13.49 2.53
CA LYS A 578 -33.18 -14.13 3.79
C LYS A 578 -32.03 -14.19 4.79
N THR A 579 -30.80 -14.42 4.31
CA THR A 579 -29.64 -14.65 5.17
C THR A 579 -28.68 -13.45 5.24
N GLY A 580 -28.74 -12.53 4.28
CA GLY A 580 -27.78 -11.45 4.10
C GLY A 580 -26.44 -11.90 3.51
N LYS A 581 -26.30 -13.18 3.13
CA LYS A 581 -25.07 -13.73 2.56
C LYS A 581 -24.79 -13.14 1.17
N VAL A 582 -23.57 -12.66 0.97
CA VAL A 582 -23.11 -12.14 -0.33
C VAL A 582 -22.47 -13.26 -1.15
N SER A 583 -22.77 -13.32 -2.45
CA SER A 583 -22.16 -14.24 -3.41
C SER A 583 -21.53 -13.49 -4.58
N GLY A 584 -20.62 -14.14 -5.31
CA GLY A 584 -20.02 -13.59 -6.54
C GLY A 584 -18.94 -12.52 -6.38
N LEU A 585 -18.47 -12.28 -5.15
CA LEU A 585 -17.35 -11.39 -4.86
C LEU A 585 -15.98 -11.96 -5.31
N PHE A 586 -15.85 -13.29 -5.40
CA PHE A 586 -14.57 -14.00 -5.59
C PHE A 586 -14.68 -15.15 -6.60
#